data_AF-A0A0B0D8N5-F1
#
_entry.id   AF-A0A0B0D8N5-F1
#
_cell.length_a   1.000
_cell.length_b   1.000
_cell.length_c   1.000
_cell.angle_alpha   90.00
_cell.angle_beta   90.00
_cell.angle_gamma   90.00
#
_symmetry.space_group_name_H-M   'P 1'
#
loop_
_entity.id
_entity.type
_entity.pdbx_description
1 polymer ?
#
loop_
_entity_poly.entity_id
_entity_poly.type
_entity_poly.pdbx_seq_one_letter_code
_entity_poly.pdbx_strand_id
1 'polypeptide(L)'
;MKKLLLMNLLIFTAILGACSNSEANSQDKTENNTEDVAADDQEKINKDLKEKAIEIDFPVSEEVQVEDEVMISGEVTVGPGEEQLGNDFSVETQGGIFEIMNLQLDTEVNEGDQVTVYGTYRGEDADTGLPSINATIVEQK
;
A
#
# COMPACT_ATOMS: atom_id res chain seq x y z
N MET A 1 -53.10 26.83 25.43
CA MET A 1 -53.01 27.78 26.56
C MET A 1 -52.54 27.05 27.80
N LYS A 2 -51.73 27.75 28.63
CA LYS A 2 -51.08 27.35 29.89
C LYS A 2 -49.68 26.75 29.65
N LYS A 3 -48.59 27.56 29.71
CA LYS A 3 -47.93 28.12 30.92
C LYS A 3 -47.43 26.95 31.81
N LEU A 4 -46.22 26.89 32.36
CA LEU A 4 -45.18 27.86 32.65
C LEU A 4 -43.98 27.04 33.20
N LEU A 5 -42.74 27.44 32.87
CA LEU A 5 -41.65 27.69 33.83
C LEU A 5 -41.21 26.63 34.86
N LEU A 6 -39.92 26.25 34.79
CA LEU A 6 -38.97 25.90 35.88
C LEU A 6 -37.65 25.52 35.17
N MET A 7 -36.65 26.38 34.94
CA MET A 7 -35.85 27.22 35.84
C MET A 7 -35.26 26.47 37.03
N ASN A 8 -34.08 25.86 36.80
CA ASN A 8 -32.94 25.70 37.71
C ASN A 8 -31.81 25.10 36.85
N LEU A 9 -30.81 25.87 36.40
CA LEU A 9 -29.66 26.36 37.17
C LEU A 9 -29.04 25.25 38.04
N LEU A 10 -28.02 24.57 37.51
CA LEU A 10 -26.86 24.18 38.32
C LEU A 10 -25.65 23.90 37.42
N ILE A 11 -24.70 24.82 37.57
CA ILE A 11 -23.39 24.89 36.96
C ILE A 11 -22.52 23.79 37.60
N PHE A 12 -21.99 22.87 36.79
CA PHE A 12 -20.90 21.98 37.19
C PHE A 12 -19.59 22.50 36.60
N THR A 13 -18.96 23.45 37.29
CA THR A 13 -17.54 23.73 37.14
C THR A 13 -16.76 22.68 37.94
N ALA A 14 -16.20 21.69 37.24
CA ALA A 14 -15.17 20.84 37.81
C ALA A 14 -13.82 21.54 37.64
N ILE A 15 -13.18 21.74 38.78
CA ILE A 15 -11.95 22.46 39.02
C ILE A 15 -10.77 21.61 38.50
N LEU A 16 -10.04 22.08 37.49
CA LEU A 16 -8.69 21.61 37.18
C LEU A 16 -7.73 22.39 38.09
N GLY A 17 -7.29 21.74 39.17
CA GLY A 17 -6.28 22.27 40.09
C GLY A 17 -5.03 21.39 40.12
N ALA A 18 -3.88 22.08 40.04
CA ALA A 18 -2.50 21.66 40.36
C ALA A 18 -1.74 20.88 39.25
N CYS A 19 -0.87 21.53 38.47
CA CYS A 19 0.50 22.03 38.77
C CYS A 19 1.57 20.93 38.91
N SER A 20 2.44 20.86 37.90
CA SER A 20 3.91 20.94 38.05
C SER A 20 4.51 21.12 36.65
N ASN A 21 4.71 22.35 36.21
CA ASN A 21 6.04 22.96 36.11
C ASN A 21 7.14 22.03 35.57
N SER A 22 7.35 22.06 34.26
CA SER A 22 8.69 22.15 33.66
C SER A 22 8.56 22.49 32.18
N GLU A 23 8.74 23.78 31.84
CA GLU A 23 9.07 24.18 30.47
C GLU A 23 10.59 24.19 30.29
N ALA A 24 11.00 23.85 29.07
CA ALA A 24 12.32 24.02 28.46
C ALA A 24 13.44 23.06 28.89
N ASN A 25 13.62 21.98 28.11
CA ASN A 25 14.65 21.94 27.06
C ASN A 25 14.61 20.57 26.36
N SER A 26 13.74 20.40 25.37
CA SER A 26 13.75 19.23 24.48
C SER A 26 14.87 19.39 23.46
N GLN A 27 16.07 18.98 23.85
CA GLN A 27 17.13 18.63 22.92
C GLN A 27 17.08 17.11 22.77
N ASP A 28 16.13 16.63 21.97
CA ASP A 28 16.15 15.27 21.45
C ASP A 28 16.30 15.36 19.93
N LYS A 29 17.57 15.44 19.51
CA LYS A 29 17.98 15.00 18.19
C LYS A 29 17.92 13.47 18.21
N THR A 30 16.73 12.91 18.06
CA THR A 30 16.62 11.57 17.52
C THR A 30 16.55 11.74 16.01
N GLU A 31 17.67 11.38 15.39
CA GLU A 31 17.89 11.32 13.96
C GLU A 31 16.68 10.68 13.28
N ASN A 32 16.00 11.50 12.50
CA ASN A 32 15.14 11.04 11.43
C ASN A 32 16.05 10.35 10.41
N ASN A 33 16.35 9.07 10.61
CA ASN A 33 16.83 8.17 9.55
C ASN A 33 15.65 7.89 8.62
N THR A 34 15.15 8.94 7.96
CA THR A 34 14.64 8.75 6.62
C THR A 34 15.89 8.64 5.77
N GLU A 35 16.33 7.40 5.55
CA GLU A 35 17.30 7.09 4.51
C GLU A 35 16.72 7.66 3.21
N ASP A 36 17.25 8.82 2.84
CA ASP A 36 17.21 9.35 1.50
C ASP A 36 18.04 8.36 0.67
N VAL A 37 17.38 7.26 0.27
CA VAL A 37 17.92 6.30 -0.68
C VAL A 37 18.13 7.11 -1.95
N ALA A 38 19.38 7.50 -2.20
CA ALA A 38 19.72 8.34 -3.33
C ALA A 38 19.18 7.69 -4.60
N ALA A 39 18.73 8.47 -5.58
CA ALA A 39 18.11 7.94 -6.81
C ALA A 39 18.95 6.84 -7.51
N ASP A 40 20.28 6.87 -7.35
CA ASP A 40 21.22 5.84 -7.86
C ASP A 40 21.01 4.46 -7.21
N ASP A 41 20.66 4.42 -5.93
CA ASP A 41 20.38 3.18 -5.19
C ASP A 41 19.05 2.55 -5.65
N GLN A 42 18.04 3.36 -5.97
CA GLN A 42 16.75 2.86 -6.47
C GLN A 42 16.87 2.25 -7.87
N GLU A 43 17.64 2.86 -8.76
CA GLU A 43 17.91 2.29 -10.09
C GLU A 43 18.61 0.94 -9.99
N LYS A 44 19.59 0.83 -9.08
CA LYS A 44 20.28 -0.43 -8.83
C LYS A 44 19.34 -1.49 -8.26
N ILE A 45 18.51 -1.16 -7.27
CA ILE A 45 17.51 -2.07 -6.71
C ILE A 45 16.55 -2.55 -7.80
N ASN A 46 16.06 -1.64 -8.63
CA ASN A 46 15.14 -1.98 -9.71
C ASN A 46 15.77 -2.91 -10.74
N LYS A 47 17.04 -2.68 -11.07
CA LYS A 47 17.80 -3.56 -11.97
C LYS A 47 18.00 -4.93 -11.35
N ASP A 48 18.44 -4.99 -10.09
CA ASP A 48 18.66 -6.24 -9.37
C ASP A 48 17.36 -7.07 -9.30
N LEU A 49 16.21 -6.43 -9.06
CA LEU A 49 14.89 -7.08 -9.07
C LEU A 49 14.57 -7.67 -10.45
N LYS A 50 14.71 -6.89 -11.52
CA LYS A 50 14.42 -7.37 -12.89
C LYS A 50 15.31 -8.52 -13.33
N GLU A 51 16.58 -8.54 -12.91
CA GLU A 51 17.53 -9.61 -13.28
C GLU A 51 17.23 -10.93 -12.57
N LYS A 52 16.69 -10.87 -11.36
CA LYS A 52 16.41 -12.07 -10.54
C LYS A 52 14.96 -12.55 -10.66
N ALA A 53 14.06 -11.66 -11.06
CA ALA A 53 12.64 -11.97 -11.18
C ALA A 53 12.41 -13.19 -12.08
N ILE A 54 11.74 -14.20 -11.54
CA ILE A 54 11.31 -15.36 -12.32
C ILE A 54 9.97 -15.07 -12.98
N GLU A 55 9.82 -15.44 -14.24
CA GLU A 55 8.54 -15.35 -14.93
C GLU A 55 7.58 -16.39 -14.35
N ILE A 56 6.40 -15.95 -13.92
CA ILE A 56 5.33 -16.82 -13.40
C ILE A 56 4.07 -16.65 -14.25
N ASP A 57 3.24 -17.69 -14.28
CA ASP A 57 1.95 -17.71 -14.96
C ASP A 57 0.91 -18.36 -14.03
N PHE A 58 -0.36 -18.33 -14.42
CA PHE A 58 -1.43 -18.98 -13.68
C PHE A 58 -1.71 -20.40 -14.25
N PRO A 59 -1.89 -21.42 -13.38
CA PRO A 59 -1.74 -21.38 -11.93
C PRO A 59 -0.26 -21.26 -11.53
N VAL A 60 0.00 -20.58 -10.41
CA VAL A 60 1.36 -20.41 -9.89
C VAL A 60 1.95 -21.78 -9.51
N SER A 61 3.18 -22.03 -9.94
CA SER A 61 3.91 -23.28 -9.63
C SER A 61 4.13 -23.44 -8.13
N GLU A 62 4.02 -24.66 -7.61
CA GLU A 62 4.32 -24.99 -6.20
C GLU A 62 5.80 -24.72 -5.82
N GLU A 63 6.67 -24.53 -6.82
CA GLU A 63 8.08 -24.15 -6.60
C GLU A 63 8.24 -22.66 -6.23
N VAL A 64 7.28 -21.81 -6.58
CA VAL A 64 7.30 -20.38 -6.26
C VAL A 64 6.86 -20.19 -4.82
N GLN A 65 7.69 -19.50 -4.04
CA GLN A 65 7.48 -19.25 -2.63
C GLN A 65 7.11 -17.79 -2.38
N VAL A 66 6.45 -17.55 -1.25
CA VAL A 66 6.21 -16.18 -0.77
C VAL A 66 7.56 -15.48 -0.60
N GLU A 67 7.62 -14.20 -0.98
CA GLU A 67 8.82 -13.35 -1.10
C GLU A 67 9.73 -13.64 -2.30
N ASP A 68 9.43 -14.64 -3.15
CA ASP A 68 10.18 -14.80 -4.39
C ASP A 68 9.99 -13.57 -5.28
N GLU A 69 11.09 -13.13 -5.88
CA GLU A 69 11.11 -12.05 -6.87
C GLU A 69 10.50 -12.60 -8.17
N VAL A 70 9.40 -12.02 -8.63
CA VAL A 70 8.60 -12.53 -9.76
C VAL A 70 8.27 -11.46 -10.78
N MET A 71 7.98 -11.90 -12.00
CA MET A 71 7.50 -11.08 -13.11
C MET A 71 6.27 -11.71 -13.75
N ILE A 72 5.28 -10.87 -14.07
CA ILE A 72 4.14 -11.23 -14.93
C ILE A 72 3.94 -10.20 -16.05
N SER A 73 3.30 -10.60 -17.14
CA SER A 73 2.85 -9.71 -18.22
C SER A 73 1.38 -9.98 -18.53
N GLY A 74 0.59 -8.92 -18.71
CA GLY A 74 -0.83 -9.06 -18.99
C GLY A 74 -1.54 -7.73 -19.23
N GLU A 75 -2.86 -7.81 -19.29
CA GLU A 75 -3.76 -6.66 -19.43
C GLU A 75 -4.36 -6.28 -18.08
N VAL A 76 -4.47 -5.00 -17.78
CA VAL A 76 -5.14 -4.52 -16.57
C VAL A 76 -6.65 -4.65 -16.76
N THR A 77 -7.31 -5.47 -15.94
CA THR A 77 -8.76 -5.73 -16.06
C THR A 77 -9.60 -4.98 -15.04
N VAL A 78 -9.00 -4.58 -13.92
CA VAL A 78 -9.62 -3.69 -12.95
C VAL A 78 -8.54 -2.72 -12.50
N GLY A 79 -8.69 -1.44 -12.86
CA GLY A 79 -7.76 -0.40 -12.45
C GLY A 79 -7.95 0.07 -11.00
N PRO A 80 -7.06 0.94 -10.50
CA PRO A 80 -7.21 1.57 -9.19
C PRO A 80 -8.48 2.44 -9.13
N GLY A 81 -9.26 2.35 -8.04
CA GLY A 81 -10.57 3.01 -7.95
C GLY A 81 -11.28 2.81 -6.61
N GLU A 82 -12.50 3.33 -6.44
CA GLU A 82 -13.23 3.34 -5.15
C GLU A 82 -13.50 1.95 -4.55
N GLU A 83 -13.52 0.91 -5.38
CA GLU A 83 -13.70 -0.48 -4.96
C GLU A 83 -12.39 -1.16 -4.53
N GLN A 84 -11.24 -0.60 -4.87
CA GLN A 84 -9.92 -1.12 -4.52
C GLN A 84 -9.22 -0.22 -3.47
N LEU A 85 -8.40 -0.83 -2.62
CA LEU A 85 -7.68 -0.09 -1.59
C LEU A 85 -6.45 0.60 -2.19
N GLY A 86 -6.55 1.90 -2.48
CA GLY A 86 -5.40 2.71 -2.89
C GLY A 86 -5.05 2.52 -4.37
N ASN A 87 -3.81 2.11 -4.65
CA ASN A 87 -3.25 2.01 -6.01
C ASN A 87 -3.28 0.59 -6.58
N ASP A 88 -3.96 -0.33 -5.89
CA ASP A 88 -4.05 -1.73 -6.28
C ASP A 88 -4.83 -1.88 -7.60
N PHE A 89 -4.52 -2.95 -8.34
CA PHE A 89 -5.20 -3.29 -9.59
C PHE A 89 -5.12 -4.79 -9.88
N SER A 90 -5.83 -5.26 -10.90
CA SER A 90 -5.80 -6.67 -11.35
C SER A 90 -5.19 -6.78 -12.74
N VAL A 91 -4.39 -7.84 -12.96
CA VAL A 91 -3.78 -8.15 -14.26
C VAL A 91 -4.25 -9.51 -14.74
N GLU A 92 -4.87 -9.56 -15.91
CA GLU A 92 -5.19 -10.79 -16.63
C GLU A 92 -4.00 -11.20 -17.51
N THR A 93 -3.46 -12.37 -17.21
CA THR A 93 -2.43 -13.08 -17.97
C THR A 93 -3.09 -14.10 -18.89
N GLN A 94 -2.31 -14.85 -19.68
CA GLN A 94 -2.87 -15.92 -20.50
C GLN A 94 -3.48 -17.06 -19.66
N GLY A 95 -2.95 -17.31 -18.47
CA GLY A 95 -3.42 -18.38 -17.59
C GLY A 95 -4.57 -17.97 -16.66
N GLY A 96 -4.66 -16.69 -16.27
CA GLY A 96 -5.59 -16.24 -15.25
C GLY A 96 -5.27 -14.86 -14.67
N ILE A 97 -5.94 -14.50 -13.58
CA ILE A 97 -5.89 -13.16 -12.99
C ILE A 97 -4.96 -13.16 -11.77
N PHE A 98 -4.13 -12.12 -11.68
CA PHE A 98 -3.32 -11.79 -10.52
C PHE A 98 -3.81 -10.49 -9.88
N GLU A 99 -3.76 -10.43 -8.56
CA GLU A 99 -3.95 -9.20 -7.79
C GLU A 99 -2.62 -8.49 -7.58
N ILE A 100 -2.60 -7.19 -7.85
CA ILE A 100 -1.38 -6.39 -7.79
C ILE A 100 -1.55 -5.35 -6.70
N MET A 101 -0.76 -5.50 -5.64
CA MET A 101 -0.59 -4.45 -4.64
C MET A 101 0.49 -3.50 -5.11
N ASN A 102 0.10 -2.31 -5.56
CA ASN A 102 1.04 -1.37 -6.16
C ASN A 102 1.65 -0.46 -5.10
N LEU A 103 2.96 -0.60 -4.89
CA LEU A 103 3.71 0.20 -3.92
C LEU A 103 4.16 1.55 -4.50
N GLN A 104 4.01 1.77 -5.81
CA GLN A 104 4.37 3.02 -6.46
C GLN A 104 3.22 4.03 -6.35
N LEU A 105 3.53 5.24 -5.87
CA LEU A 105 2.55 6.31 -5.69
C LEU A 105 2.20 7.06 -6.98
N ASP A 106 3.14 7.11 -7.92
CA ASP A 106 3.07 7.95 -9.13
C ASP A 106 2.87 7.15 -10.42
N THR A 107 2.55 5.86 -10.32
CA THR A 107 2.27 5.04 -11.51
C THR A 107 0.78 5.18 -11.89
N GLU A 108 0.51 5.85 -13.00
CA GLU A 108 -0.82 5.86 -13.62
C GLU A 108 -1.02 4.54 -14.35
N VAL A 109 -2.03 3.76 -13.97
CA VAL A 109 -2.42 2.50 -14.63
C VAL A 109 -3.92 2.54 -14.85
N ASN A 110 -4.37 2.23 -16.06
CA ASN A 110 -5.78 2.23 -16.43
C ASN A 110 -6.21 0.83 -16.90
N GLU A 111 -7.52 0.57 -16.79
CA GLU A 111 -8.12 -0.62 -17.39
C GLU A 111 -7.84 -0.67 -18.91
N GLY A 112 -7.43 -1.84 -19.39
CA GLY A 112 -7.00 -2.09 -20.77
C GLY A 112 -5.51 -1.86 -21.04
N ASP A 113 -4.75 -1.32 -20.08
CA ASP A 113 -3.30 -1.12 -20.27
C ASP A 113 -2.57 -2.46 -20.31
N GLN A 114 -1.63 -2.60 -21.25
CA GLN A 114 -0.72 -3.73 -21.32
C GLN A 114 0.49 -3.46 -20.44
N VAL A 115 0.67 -4.28 -19.41
CA VAL A 115 1.70 -4.05 -18.37
C VAL A 115 2.62 -5.24 -18.19
N THR A 116 3.82 -4.94 -17.68
CA THR A 116 4.74 -5.92 -17.08
C THR A 116 4.97 -5.51 -15.63
N VAL A 117 4.70 -6.42 -14.71
CA VAL A 117 4.81 -6.17 -13.28
C VAL A 117 5.99 -6.96 -12.73
N TYR A 118 6.84 -6.28 -11.96
CA TYR A 118 7.92 -6.88 -11.18
C TYR A 118 7.71 -6.62 -9.70
N GLY A 119 7.89 -7.64 -8.88
CA GLY A 119 7.61 -7.55 -7.46
C GLY A 119 7.94 -8.81 -6.71
N THR A 120 7.37 -8.95 -5.50
CA THR A 120 7.47 -10.17 -4.71
C THR A 120 6.14 -10.90 -4.63
N TYR A 121 6.17 -12.23 -4.75
CA TYR A 121 4.97 -13.06 -4.64
C TYR A 121 4.48 -13.11 -3.18
N ARG A 122 3.17 -12.97 -2.98
CA ARG A 122 2.56 -12.94 -1.64
C ARG A 122 1.79 -14.20 -1.25
N GLY A 123 1.67 -15.15 -2.18
CA GLY A 123 0.70 -16.24 -2.04
C GLY A 123 -0.66 -15.87 -2.62
N GLU A 124 -1.69 -16.58 -2.18
CA GLU A 124 -3.08 -16.29 -2.51
C GLU A 124 -3.68 -15.30 -1.51
N ASP A 125 -4.46 -14.35 -2.00
CA ASP A 125 -5.28 -13.49 -1.15
C ASP A 125 -6.33 -14.31 -0.40
N ALA A 126 -6.52 -14.02 0.89
CA ALA A 126 -7.36 -14.82 1.76
C ALA A 126 -8.87 -14.64 1.48
N ASP A 127 -9.26 -13.51 0.91
CA ASP A 127 -10.64 -13.16 0.62
C ASP A 127 -11.05 -13.62 -0.79
N THR A 128 -10.16 -13.45 -1.78
CA THR A 128 -10.47 -13.76 -3.19
C THR A 128 -9.93 -15.11 -3.66
N GLY A 129 -8.88 -15.64 -3.02
CA GLY A 129 -8.16 -16.85 -3.45
C GLY A 129 -7.31 -16.64 -4.70
N LEU A 130 -7.11 -15.39 -5.15
CA LEU A 130 -6.29 -15.07 -6.31
C LEU A 130 -4.82 -14.93 -5.91
N PRO A 131 -3.85 -15.33 -6.75
CA PRO A 131 -2.45 -15.08 -6.50
C PRO A 131 -2.16 -13.57 -6.49
N SER A 132 -1.35 -13.12 -5.54
CA SER A 132 -1.08 -11.70 -5.30
C SER A 132 0.41 -11.37 -5.38
N ILE A 133 0.74 -10.17 -5.88
CA ILE A 133 2.10 -9.65 -6.03
C ILE A 133 2.21 -8.27 -5.37
N ASN A 134 3.25 -8.05 -4.56
CA ASN A 134 3.67 -6.71 -4.14
C ASN A 134 4.50 -6.08 -5.27
N ALA A 135 3.89 -5.24 -6.09
CA ALA A 135 4.56 -4.60 -7.22
C ALA A 135 5.49 -3.49 -6.76
N THR A 136 6.76 -3.62 -7.13
CA THR A 136 7.79 -2.58 -6.97
C THR A 136 7.97 -1.78 -8.26
N ILE A 137 7.78 -2.44 -9.42
CA ILE A 137 7.92 -1.82 -10.74
C ILE A 137 6.75 -2.25 -11.61
N VAL A 138 6.05 -1.29 -12.21
CA VAL A 138 5.05 -1.52 -13.23
C VAL A 138 5.47 -0.78 -14.50
N GLU A 139 5.63 -1.51 -15.61
CA GLU A 139 5.98 -0.97 -16.91
C GLU A 139 4.82 -1.11 -17.89
N GLN A 140 4.43 -0.01 -18.55
CA GLN A 140 3.45 -0.03 -19.64
C GLN A 140 4.14 -0.33 -20.98
N LYS A 141 3.45 -1.06 -21.87
CA LYS A 141 3.93 -1.41 -23.22
C LYS A 141 3.37 -0.52 -24.32
#